data_AF-A0A8J4AR11-F1
#
_entry.id   AF-A0A8J4AR11-F1
#
_cell.length_a   1.000
_cell.length_b   1.000
_cell.length_c   1.000
_cell.angle_alpha   90.00
_cell.angle_beta   90.00
_cell.angle_gamma   90.00
#
_symmetry.space_group_name_H-M   'P 1'
#
loop_
_entity.id
_entity.type
_entity.pdbx_description
1 polymer ?
#
loop_
_entity_poly.entity_id
_entity_poly.type
_entity_poly.pdbx_seq_one_letter_code
_entity_poly.pdbx_strand_id
1 'polypeptide(L)'
;PNIVTRMESHKRSADVAGMNGEGGPDYKSARLPDRFESCDHRLRDRIIRLVAGGRVRAEDVDDKALDLLKSLKVDDAVNVIDQFERAVHGGNVKNKSAYLAGVATRHKHFGHGPKLPKEVQQRLEQLYRSGKLRDSQVLDVKVLDAINDMEPSLALRVIENFEGKDLEDARNINALFMATIKITKEQIARERSYGMPPPAHGYRDPLPPPHHHGMNPPPPHGMNPPPPYGMNPPPSYSPPPPYSAPPPPPPPYGAPSPYAPPMMHAPPPIAAAPAPTPMRRNYGSEQAALGVRIDELHNLSSHAPFVPGAVAMTLQRAWDSGNRLVSLLDEGSWKALTEMESQHGQQVVNEVVEAMNNQQIRNCNAFLISVAKKFLTGSASTPAAGSYGGSSGAGGNYGGGSSGGSYGSASYASGGAGGQKGVPALNRLHGVLGQRAQDLLVQHSHVLRDSHFDEVVVSQLQKLPEHEALEVLAEVGRHELVGVKNIPAYIMGIINRYKRGVSRPSY
;
A
#
# COMPACT_ATOMS: atom_id res chain seq x y z
N PRO A 1 55.05 20.37 62.06
CA PRO A 1 56.52 20.32 61.93
C PRO A 1 56.97 19.38 60.80
N ASN A 2 57.04 19.92 59.58
CA ASN A 2 58.03 19.63 58.52
C ASN A 2 57.51 20.29 57.23
N ILE A 3 57.99 21.52 57.01
CA ILE A 3 57.77 22.33 55.81
C ILE A 3 58.93 22.03 54.88
N VAL A 4 58.65 21.49 53.70
CA VAL A 4 59.65 21.29 52.64
C VAL A 4 59.56 22.47 51.68
N THR A 5 60.51 23.37 51.85
CA THR A 5 60.87 24.49 50.97
C THR A 5 61.71 23.94 49.81
N ARG A 6 61.36 24.21 48.54
CA ARG A 6 62.30 24.01 47.42
C ARG A 6 62.14 25.03 46.29
N MET A 7 63.01 26.02 46.37
CA MET A 7 63.77 26.73 45.33
C MET A 7 63.02 27.28 44.11
N GLU A 8 62.73 28.58 44.21
CA GLU A 8 62.69 29.52 43.09
C GLU A 8 64.09 29.68 42.47
N SER A 9 64.19 29.60 41.15
CA SER A 9 65.35 30.06 40.39
C SER A 9 64.96 31.24 39.51
N HIS A 10 65.19 32.43 40.02
CA HIS A 10 65.24 33.68 39.25
C HIS A 10 66.54 33.75 38.45
N LYS A 11 66.45 33.90 37.12
CA LYS A 11 67.51 34.53 36.31
C LYS A 11 66.89 35.68 35.53
N ARG A 12 67.43 36.87 35.79
CA ARG A 12 67.09 38.17 35.20
C ARG A 12 67.76 38.35 33.83
N SER A 13 67.12 39.20 33.03
CA SER A 13 67.61 40.14 32.01
C SER A 13 68.89 39.82 31.23
N ALA A 14 68.70 39.74 29.92
CA ALA A 14 69.54 40.47 28.98
C ALA A 14 68.61 41.31 28.09
N ASP A 15 68.57 42.61 28.39
CA ASP A 15 68.06 43.62 27.47
C ASP A 15 68.95 43.73 26.23
N VAL A 16 68.37 44.29 25.17
CA VAL A 16 69.04 44.93 24.02
C VAL A 16 69.58 44.00 22.93
N ALA A 17 68.67 43.41 22.17
CA ALA A 17 68.84 43.33 20.71
C ALA A 17 67.49 43.62 20.07
N GLY A 18 67.34 44.83 19.54
CA GLY A 18 66.19 45.22 18.76
C GLY A 18 66.07 44.32 17.52
N MET A 19 65.12 43.39 17.57
CA MET A 19 64.51 42.83 16.38
C MET A 19 63.02 43.02 16.50
N ASN A 20 62.54 44.08 15.84
CA ASN A 20 61.16 44.20 15.42
C ASN A 20 60.86 43.03 14.47
N GLY A 21 60.49 41.89 15.05
CA GLY A 21 59.85 40.78 14.36
C GLY A 21 58.39 40.74 14.78
N GLU A 22 57.60 41.69 14.27
CA GLU A 22 56.16 41.50 14.11
C GLU A 22 55.95 40.24 13.28
N GLY A 23 55.88 39.12 13.97
CA GLY A 23 55.68 37.78 13.42
C GLY A 23 54.93 36.95 14.46
N GLY A 24 53.90 37.55 15.07
CA GLY A 24 52.80 36.74 15.61
C GLY A 24 52.32 35.83 14.47
N PRO A 25 51.87 34.59 14.75
CA PRO A 25 51.39 33.71 13.69
C PRO A 25 50.40 34.51 12.87
N ASP A 26 50.79 34.82 11.64
CA ASP A 26 49.90 35.35 10.63
C ASP A 26 48.80 34.29 10.51
N TYR A 27 47.74 34.47 11.31
CA TYR A 27 46.41 34.08 10.92
C TYR A 27 46.14 34.95 9.71
N LYS A 28 46.78 34.59 8.57
CA LYS A 28 46.41 34.97 7.21
C LYS A 28 44.91 35.04 7.30
N SER A 29 44.39 36.27 7.24
CA SER A 29 42.97 36.55 7.43
C SER A 29 42.28 35.56 6.52
N ALA A 30 41.79 34.48 7.11
CA ALA A 30 41.51 33.27 6.36
C ALA A 30 40.31 33.70 5.57
N ARG A 31 40.54 34.12 4.31
CA ARG A 31 39.50 34.52 3.40
C ARG A 31 38.49 33.42 3.55
N LEU A 32 37.34 33.77 4.15
CA LEU A 32 36.26 32.84 4.36
C LEU A 32 36.09 32.17 3.00
N PRO A 33 36.35 30.86 2.90
CA PRO A 33 36.63 30.27 1.60
C PRO A 33 35.46 30.58 0.67
N ASP A 34 35.79 30.97 -0.58
CA ASP A 34 34.82 31.43 -1.59
C ASP A 34 33.66 30.44 -1.82
N ARG A 35 33.77 29.21 -1.30
CA ARG A 35 32.70 28.21 -1.24
C ARG A 35 31.36 28.72 -0.68
N PHE A 36 31.35 29.71 0.22
CA PHE A 36 30.08 30.26 0.73
C PHE A 36 29.41 31.27 -0.21
N GLU A 37 30.09 31.74 -1.27
CA GLU A 37 29.53 32.72 -2.20
C GLU A 37 28.33 32.18 -2.97
N SER A 38 28.29 30.87 -3.16
CA SER A 38 27.18 30.15 -3.81
C SER A 38 25.92 30.01 -2.96
N CYS A 39 25.94 30.42 -1.68
CA CYS A 39 24.78 30.44 -0.81
C CYS A 39 24.02 31.76 -0.93
N ASP A 40 22.72 31.75 -0.61
CA ASP A 40 21.96 32.99 -0.44
C ASP A 40 22.62 33.91 0.59
N HIS A 41 22.57 35.22 0.34
CA HIS A 41 23.22 36.23 1.17
C HIS A 41 22.83 36.16 2.66
N ARG A 42 21.56 35.90 2.99
CA ARG A 42 21.11 35.81 4.40
C ARG A 42 21.70 34.58 5.09
N LEU A 43 21.70 33.45 4.40
CA LEU A 43 22.30 32.21 4.89
C LEU A 43 23.82 32.37 5.06
N ARG A 44 24.48 32.96 4.05
CA ARG A 44 25.92 33.25 4.06
C ARG A 44 26.29 34.15 5.24
N ASP A 45 25.61 35.27 5.43
CA ASP A 45 25.86 36.19 6.54
C ASP A 45 25.68 35.52 7.90
N ARG A 46 24.76 34.55 7.99
CA ARG A 46 24.54 33.79 9.22
C ARG A 46 25.68 32.81 9.49
N ILE A 47 26.15 32.08 8.48
CA ILE A 47 27.31 31.18 8.58
C ILE A 47 28.57 31.98 8.93
N ILE A 48 28.80 33.12 8.27
CA ILE A 48 29.94 34.01 8.54
C ILE A 48 29.93 34.47 9.99
N ARG A 49 28.78 34.92 10.52
CA ARG A 49 28.64 35.30 11.93
C ARG A 49 28.96 34.15 12.88
N LEU A 50 28.50 32.94 12.57
CA LEU A 50 28.77 31.75 13.37
C LEU A 50 30.26 31.40 13.43
N VAL A 51 30.97 31.53 12.30
CA VAL A 51 32.41 31.29 12.19
C VAL A 51 33.22 32.41 12.86
N ALA A 52 32.87 33.67 12.62
CA ALA A 52 33.50 34.83 13.24
C ALA A 52 33.37 34.83 14.78
N GLY A 53 32.29 34.25 15.30
CA GLY A 53 32.11 34.05 16.74
C GLY A 53 33.01 32.98 17.36
N GLY A 54 33.87 32.30 16.58
CA GLY A 54 34.83 31.30 17.06
C GLY A 54 34.22 29.98 17.57
N ARG A 55 32.90 29.81 17.44
CA ARG A 55 32.18 28.62 17.94
C ARG A 55 32.30 27.43 16.98
N VAL A 56 32.39 27.73 15.69
CA VAL A 56 32.45 26.77 14.59
C VAL A 56 33.59 27.21 13.67
N ARG A 57 34.44 26.28 13.25
CA ARG A 57 35.47 26.56 12.24
C ARG A 57 34.86 26.47 10.84
N ALA A 58 35.43 27.15 9.85
CA ALA A 58 34.93 27.07 8.47
C ALA A 58 34.88 25.63 7.93
N GLU A 59 35.81 24.77 8.37
CA GLU A 59 35.87 23.33 8.07
C GLU A 59 34.82 22.47 8.78
N ASP A 60 34.24 22.96 9.88
CA ASP A 60 33.16 22.26 10.60
C ASP A 60 31.81 22.36 9.85
N VAL A 61 31.71 23.23 8.83
CA VAL A 61 30.66 23.20 7.81
C VAL A 61 31.28 22.51 6.61
N ASP A 62 30.87 21.29 6.28
CA ASP A 62 31.40 20.57 5.10
C ASP A 62 30.54 20.85 3.85
N ASP A 63 31.00 20.42 2.68
CA ASP A 63 30.29 20.68 1.42
C ASP A 63 28.94 19.96 1.37
N LYS A 64 28.85 18.78 1.97
CA LYS A 64 27.59 18.02 2.07
C LYS A 64 26.52 18.76 2.86
N ALA A 65 26.86 19.30 4.04
CA ALA A 65 25.95 20.11 4.83
C ALA A 65 25.58 21.40 4.08
N LEU A 66 26.53 22.00 3.37
CA LEU A 66 26.29 23.19 2.57
C LEU A 66 25.28 22.92 1.44
N ASP A 67 25.43 21.81 0.71
CA ASP A 67 24.51 21.41 -0.35
C ASP A 67 23.11 21.12 0.17
N LEU A 68 23.01 20.49 1.36
CA LEU A 68 21.73 20.30 2.03
C LEU A 68 21.07 21.64 2.37
N LEU A 69 21.82 22.59 2.95
CA LEU A 69 21.31 23.93 3.28
C LEU A 69 20.87 24.71 2.05
N LYS A 70 21.61 24.62 0.93
CA LYS A 70 21.24 25.25 -0.35
C LYS A 70 19.96 24.66 -0.95
N SER A 71 19.66 23.39 -0.66
CA SER A 71 18.44 22.74 -1.12
C SER A 71 17.18 23.12 -0.31
N LEU A 72 17.35 23.79 0.84
CA LEU A 72 16.25 24.29 1.66
C LEU A 72 15.83 25.69 1.22
N LYS A 73 14.61 26.09 1.60
CA LYS A 73 14.23 27.51 1.54
C LYS A 73 15.16 28.31 2.46
N VAL A 74 15.46 29.55 2.07
CA VAL A 74 16.42 30.40 2.79
C VAL A 74 16.07 30.54 4.27
N ASP A 75 14.79 30.77 4.60
CA ASP A 75 14.37 30.91 6.00
C ASP A 75 14.55 29.61 6.80
N ASP A 76 14.30 28.45 6.18
CA ASP A 76 14.53 27.15 6.81
C ASP A 76 16.02 26.87 7.01
N ALA A 77 16.85 27.19 6.03
CA ALA A 77 18.29 27.06 6.13
C ALA A 77 18.85 27.95 7.26
N VAL A 78 18.34 29.18 7.40
CA VAL A 78 18.69 30.07 8.51
C VAL A 78 18.25 29.49 9.84
N ASN A 79 17.02 28.94 9.94
CA ASN A 79 16.53 28.27 11.14
C ASN A 79 17.39 27.05 11.53
N VAL A 80 17.86 26.28 10.55
CA VAL A 80 18.79 25.16 10.76
C VAL A 80 20.11 25.66 11.36
N ILE A 81 20.67 26.75 10.83
CA ILE A 81 21.89 27.35 11.37
C ILE A 81 21.67 27.88 12.79
N ASP A 82 20.52 28.50 13.08
CA ASP A 82 20.17 28.98 14.42
C ASP A 82 20.05 27.82 15.42
N GLN A 83 19.41 26.72 15.01
CA GLN A 83 19.30 25.52 15.84
C GLN A 83 20.68 24.90 16.08
N PHE A 84 21.52 24.84 15.05
CA PHE A 84 22.88 24.36 15.14
C PHE A 84 23.73 25.23 16.09
N GLU A 85 23.64 26.55 15.99
CA GLU A 85 24.34 27.48 16.88
C GLU A 85 23.99 27.25 18.35
N ARG A 86 22.69 27.10 18.66
CA ARG A 86 22.24 26.80 20.04
C ARG A 86 22.82 25.48 20.57
N ALA A 87 22.87 24.45 19.71
CA ALA A 87 23.42 23.15 20.09
C ALA A 87 24.93 23.18 20.32
N VAL A 88 25.67 23.89 19.46
CA VAL A 88 27.13 24.05 19.60
C VAL A 88 27.48 24.91 20.82
N HIS A 89 26.65 25.90 21.16
CA HIS A 89 26.87 26.74 22.34
C HIS A 89 26.95 25.93 23.63
N GLY A 90 26.21 24.83 23.74
CA GLY A 90 26.26 23.93 24.89
C GLY A 90 27.50 23.02 24.96
N GLY A 91 28.45 23.10 24.01
CA GLY A 91 29.68 22.31 24.00
C GLY A 91 29.50 20.80 23.73
N ASN A 92 28.27 20.33 23.53
CA ASN A 92 27.94 18.89 23.49
C ASN A 92 28.13 18.25 22.10
N VAL A 93 28.53 19.01 21.09
CA VAL A 93 28.61 18.53 19.71
C VAL A 93 30.06 18.15 19.37
N LYS A 94 30.39 16.86 19.47
CA LYS A 94 31.72 16.32 19.14
C LYS A 94 32.07 16.45 17.66
N ASN A 95 31.11 16.14 16.78
CA ASN A 95 31.26 16.23 15.33
C ASN A 95 30.23 17.22 14.78
N LYS A 96 30.70 18.44 14.53
CA LYS A 96 29.87 19.59 14.14
C LYS A 96 29.32 19.48 12.72
N SER A 97 30.11 19.02 11.76
CA SER A 97 29.67 18.85 10.37
C SER A 97 28.59 17.79 10.26
N ALA A 98 28.80 16.63 10.88
CA ALA A 98 27.80 15.56 10.92
C ALA A 98 26.51 16.00 11.64
N TYR A 99 26.63 16.77 12.73
CA TYR A 99 25.46 17.29 13.42
C TYR A 99 24.69 18.28 12.55
N LEU A 100 25.37 19.24 11.91
CA LEU A 100 24.73 20.22 11.04
C LEU A 100 24.04 19.55 9.85
N ALA A 101 24.71 18.62 9.16
CA ALA A 101 24.11 17.82 8.11
C ALA A 101 22.87 17.07 8.60
N GLY A 102 22.92 16.52 9.82
CA GLY A 102 21.78 15.88 10.48
C GLY A 102 20.62 16.84 10.77
N VAL A 103 20.88 18.06 11.26
CA VAL A 103 19.84 19.09 11.48
C VAL A 103 19.22 19.50 10.14
N ALA A 104 20.04 19.78 9.12
CA ALA A 104 19.57 20.17 7.80
C ALA A 104 18.71 19.06 7.17
N THR A 105 19.13 17.81 7.29
CA THR A 105 18.36 16.64 6.83
C THR A 105 17.02 16.53 7.57
N ARG A 106 17.01 16.67 8.90
CA ARG A 106 15.75 16.70 9.67
C ARG A 106 14.83 17.83 9.22
N HIS A 107 15.37 19.03 9.01
CA HIS A 107 14.57 20.16 8.58
C HIS A 107 14.06 20.00 7.14
N LYS A 108 14.82 19.31 6.27
CA LYS A 108 14.36 18.93 4.94
C LYS A 108 13.16 17.98 4.98
N HIS A 109 13.19 17.00 5.88
CA HIS A 109 12.12 16.00 5.99
C HIS A 109 10.92 16.47 6.82
N PHE A 110 11.14 17.31 7.84
CA PHE A 110 10.12 17.65 8.83
C PHE A 110 9.86 19.16 8.99
N GLY A 111 10.64 20.04 8.35
CA GLY A 111 10.69 21.47 8.65
C GLY A 111 9.44 22.29 8.34
N HIS A 112 8.53 21.76 7.52
CA HIS A 112 7.20 22.34 7.29
C HIS A 112 6.08 21.57 8.00
N GLY A 113 6.41 20.47 8.67
CA GLY A 113 5.45 19.66 9.39
C GLY A 113 5.14 20.21 10.78
N PRO A 114 4.07 19.72 11.41
CA PRO A 114 3.77 20.00 12.80
C PRO A 114 4.93 19.56 13.71
N LYS A 115 5.08 20.25 14.85
CA LYS A 115 6.08 19.89 15.86
C LYS A 115 5.66 18.60 16.56
N LEU A 116 6.15 17.48 16.04
CA LEU A 116 5.91 16.16 16.62
C LEU A 116 6.52 16.05 18.03
N PRO A 117 5.91 15.24 18.93
CA PRO A 117 6.52 14.87 20.19
C PRO A 117 7.93 14.27 20.00
N LYS A 118 8.84 14.55 20.94
CA LYS A 118 10.26 14.20 20.80
C LYS A 118 10.49 12.70 20.62
N GLU A 119 9.78 11.83 21.34
CA GLU A 119 9.95 10.38 21.17
C GLU A 119 9.46 9.90 19.79
N VAL A 120 8.36 10.46 19.30
CA VAL A 120 7.78 10.14 17.98
C VAL A 120 8.73 10.58 16.86
N GLN A 121 9.26 11.79 16.98
CA GLN A 121 10.26 12.32 16.04
C GLN A 121 11.52 11.44 16.01
N GLN A 122 12.04 11.05 17.18
CA GLN A 122 13.19 10.15 17.28
C GLN A 122 12.93 8.79 16.65
N ARG A 123 11.73 8.23 16.82
CA ARG A 123 11.37 6.94 16.22
C ARG A 123 11.23 7.02 14.70
N LEU A 124 10.64 8.09 14.17
CA LEU A 124 10.62 8.34 12.72
C LEU A 124 12.04 8.52 12.15
N GLU A 125 12.90 9.27 12.84
CA GLU A 125 14.31 9.40 12.43
C GLU A 125 15.03 8.05 12.40
N GLN A 126 14.78 7.19 13.39
CA GLN A 126 15.34 5.85 13.42
C GLN A 126 14.91 5.04 12.18
N LEU A 127 13.66 5.20 11.73
CA LEU A 127 13.12 4.54 10.54
C LEU A 127 13.81 5.00 9.23
N TYR A 128 14.20 6.28 9.13
CA TYR A 128 15.03 6.74 8.02
C TYR A 128 16.47 6.24 8.14
N ARG A 129 17.05 6.29 9.34
CA ARG A 129 18.44 5.83 9.57
C ARG A 129 18.62 4.33 9.36
N SER A 130 17.60 3.52 9.61
CA SER A 130 17.63 2.08 9.36
C SER A 130 17.58 1.74 7.85
N GLY A 131 17.33 2.73 6.99
CA GLY A 131 17.19 2.56 5.55
C GLY A 131 15.85 1.95 5.14
N LYS A 132 14.94 1.71 6.09
CA LYS A 132 13.57 1.25 5.80
C LYS A 132 12.82 2.27 4.95
N LEU A 133 12.89 3.55 5.34
CA LEU A 133 12.45 4.65 4.48
C LEU A 133 13.64 5.23 3.73
N ARG A 134 13.52 5.34 2.41
CA ARG A 134 14.54 6.01 1.58
C ARG A 134 14.48 7.52 1.81
N ASP A 135 15.61 8.21 1.67
CA ASP A 135 15.69 9.68 1.76
C ASP A 135 14.79 10.39 0.73
N SER A 136 14.46 9.73 -0.38
CA SER A 136 13.52 10.25 -1.39
C SER A 136 12.05 10.09 -0.98
N GLN A 137 11.73 9.25 0.00
CA GLN A 137 10.38 8.93 0.44
C GLN A 137 10.01 9.78 1.66
N VAL A 138 9.87 11.09 1.44
CA VAL A 138 9.49 12.02 2.50
C VAL A 138 8.00 11.88 2.83
N LEU A 139 7.68 11.74 4.12
CA LEU A 139 6.31 11.74 4.59
C LEU A 139 5.65 13.09 4.30
N ASP A 140 4.46 13.08 3.72
CA ASP A 140 3.74 14.32 3.44
C ASP A 140 3.20 14.98 4.71
N VAL A 141 2.85 16.26 4.59
CA VAL A 141 2.33 17.07 5.69
C VAL A 141 1.08 16.43 6.31
N LYS A 142 0.23 15.77 5.52
CA LYS A 142 -1.00 15.14 6.02
C LYS A 142 -0.71 13.93 6.92
N VAL A 143 0.29 13.12 6.57
CA VAL A 143 0.76 12.02 7.42
C VAL A 143 1.32 12.58 8.72
N LEU A 144 2.16 13.62 8.65
CA LEU A 144 2.75 14.23 9.84
C LEU A 144 1.66 14.87 10.73
N ASP A 145 0.67 15.55 10.16
CA ASP A 145 -0.51 16.07 10.88
C ASP A 145 -1.29 14.93 11.55
N ALA A 146 -1.56 13.84 10.83
CA ALA A 146 -2.25 12.69 11.40
C ALA A 146 -1.49 12.04 12.57
N ILE A 147 -0.15 12.01 12.51
CA ILE A 147 0.73 11.55 13.59
C ILE A 147 0.73 12.54 14.76
N ASN A 148 0.69 13.84 14.48
CA ASN A 148 0.64 14.88 15.50
C ASN A 148 -0.70 14.89 16.28
N ASP A 149 -1.80 14.58 15.60
CA ASP A 149 -3.15 14.59 16.16
C ASP A 149 -3.47 13.35 17.03
N MET A 150 -2.54 12.39 17.14
CA MET A 150 -2.73 11.19 17.94
C MET A 150 -1.86 11.19 19.21
N GLU A 151 -2.28 10.40 20.20
CA GLU A 151 -1.50 10.19 21.43
C GLU A 151 -0.10 9.65 21.09
N PRO A 152 0.98 10.14 21.74
CA PRO A 152 2.35 9.70 21.43
C PRO A 152 2.56 8.19 21.49
N SER A 153 1.92 7.52 22.44
CA SER A 153 1.95 6.05 22.58
C SER A 153 1.37 5.33 21.36
N LEU A 154 0.26 5.85 20.82
CA LEU A 154 -0.39 5.36 19.61
C LEU A 154 0.45 5.63 18.36
N ALA A 155 1.05 6.82 18.25
CA ALA A 155 1.96 7.16 17.16
C ALA A 155 3.16 6.21 17.11
N LEU A 156 3.78 5.92 18.26
CA LEU A 156 4.90 4.98 18.34
C LEU A 156 4.50 3.57 17.88
N ARG A 157 3.33 3.08 18.32
CA ARG A 157 2.80 1.77 17.88
C ARG A 157 2.50 1.75 16.38
N VAL A 158 1.98 2.83 15.81
CA VAL A 158 1.80 2.95 14.34
C VAL A 158 3.14 2.84 13.61
N ILE A 159 4.17 3.54 14.09
CA ILE A 159 5.50 3.52 13.47
C ILE A 159 6.11 2.11 13.55
N GLU A 160 5.97 1.42 14.69
CA GLU A 160 6.40 0.03 14.86
C GLU A 160 5.66 -0.92 13.91
N ASN A 161 4.33 -0.82 13.84
CA ASN A 161 3.52 -1.60 12.91
C ASN A 161 3.87 -1.31 11.45
N PHE A 162 4.28 -0.08 11.13
CA PHE A 162 4.72 0.31 9.80
C PHE A 162 6.11 -0.24 9.46
N GLU A 163 7.05 -0.23 10.41
CA GLU A 163 8.41 -0.75 10.25
C GLU A 163 8.43 -2.25 9.90
N GLY A 164 7.46 -3.01 10.44
CA GLY A 164 7.28 -4.44 10.14
C GLY A 164 6.72 -4.75 8.75
N LYS A 165 6.28 -3.74 7.98
CA LYS A 165 5.73 -3.95 6.63
C LYS A 165 6.83 -4.01 5.58
N ASP A 166 6.53 -4.71 4.49
CA ASP A 166 7.36 -4.67 3.29
C ASP A 166 7.10 -3.37 2.52
N LEU A 167 8.18 -2.60 2.31
CA LEU A 167 8.15 -1.29 1.65
C LEU A 167 8.66 -1.37 0.20
N GLU A 168 9.16 -2.53 -0.26
CA GLU A 168 9.70 -2.67 -1.61
C GLU A 168 8.60 -2.56 -2.68
N ASP A 169 7.46 -3.19 -2.44
CA ASP A 169 6.30 -3.19 -3.33
C ASP A 169 5.39 -1.96 -3.16
N ALA A 170 5.68 -1.09 -2.18
CA ALA A 170 4.83 0.03 -1.85
C ALA A 170 4.96 1.17 -2.86
N ARG A 171 4.00 1.26 -3.80
CA ARG A 171 3.94 2.33 -4.81
C ARG A 171 3.77 3.72 -4.21
N ASN A 172 3.03 3.85 -3.09
CA ASN A 172 2.79 5.11 -2.40
C ASN A 172 2.93 4.92 -0.88
N ILE A 173 4.08 5.36 -0.36
CA ILE A 173 4.44 5.24 1.06
C ILE A 173 3.49 6.01 1.97
N ASN A 174 3.09 7.23 1.58
CA ASN A 174 2.18 8.05 2.39
C ASN A 174 0.81 7.38 2.54
N ALA A 175 0.28 6.80 1.46
CA ALA A 175 -0.97 6.05 1.50
C ALA A 175 -0.87 4.80 2.38
N LEU A 176 0.25 4.06 2.30
CA LEU A 176 0.49 2.90 3.15
C LEU A 176 0.61 3.29 4.63
N PHE A 177 1.27 4.41 4.92
CA PHE A 177 1.40 4.93 6.29
C PHE A 177 0.03 5.34 6.85
N MET A 178 -0.77 6.10 6.08
CA MET A 178 -2.14 6.44 6.47
C MET A 178 -3.04 5.21 6.68
N ALA A 179 -2.90 4.19 5.82
CA ALA A 179 -3.61 2.92 6.01
C ALA A 179 -3.19 2.24 7.32
N THR A 180 -1.91 2.30 7.67
CA THR A 180 -1.38 1.76 8.94
C THR A 180 -1.91 2.52 10.15
N ILE A 181 -2.01 3.85 10.07
CA ILE A 181 -2.67 4.69 11.07
C ILE A 181 -4.12 4.24 11.28
N LYS A 182 -4.88 4.09 10.18
CA LYS A 182 -6.29 3.71 10.22
C LYS A 182 -6.49 2.33 10.86
N ILE A 183 -5.74 1.33 10.41
CA ILE A 183 -5.82 -0.05 10.92
C ILE A 183 -5.48 -0.10 12.41
N THR A 184 -4.41 0.59 12.83
CA THR A 184 -3.98 0.59 14.24
C THR A 184 -5.01 1.30 15.14
N LYS A 185 -5.58 2.42 14.68
CA LYS A 185 -6.67 3.11 15.39
C LYS A 185 -7.89 2.20 15.57
N GLU A 186 -8.29 1.50 14.51
CA GLU A 186 -9.42 0.57 14.54
C GLU A 186 -9.16 -0.63 15.47
N GLN A 187 -7.95 -1.19 15.44
CA GLN A 187 -7.56 -2.30 16.32
C GLN A 187 -7.67 -1.91 17.80
N ILE A 188 -7.16 -0.73 18.18
CA ILE A 188 -7.25 -0.26 19.57
C ILE A 188 -8.69 0.08 19.98
N ALA A 189 -9.48 0.61 19.06
CA ALA A 189 -10.91 0.84 19.31
C ALA A 189 -11.65 -0.49 19.58
N ARG A 190 -11.32 -1.56 18.83
CA ARG A 190 -11.84 -2.92 19.07
C ARG A 190 -11.36 -3.48 20.41
N GLU A 191 -10.07 -3.38 20.72
CA GLU A 191 -9.53 -3.87 22.01
C GLU A 191 -10.20 -3.17 23.21
N ARG A 192 -10.45 -1.86 23.12
CA ARG A 192 -11.19 -1.13 24.16
C ARG A 192 -12.65 -1.54 24.30
N SER A 193 -13.31 -1.92 23.20
CA SER A 193 -14.73 -2.30 23.23
C SER A 193 -14.96 -3.73 23.74
N TYR A 194 -13.97 -4.62 23.65
CA TYR A 194 -14.04 -5.97 24.20
C TYR A 194 -13.43 -6.11 25.61
N GLY A 195 -12.70 -5.11 26.10
CA GLY A 195 -11.96 -5.16 27.38
C GLY A 195 -12.79 -4.87 28.64
N MET A 196 -14.03 -4.41 28.50
CA MET A 196 -14.99 -4.37 29.61
C MET A 196 -15.95 -5.54 29.42
N PRO A 197 -15.84 -6.64 30.19
CA PRO A 197 -16.95 -7.57 30.27
C PRO A 197 -18.19 -6.73 30.58
N PRO A 198 -19.30 -6.88 29.85
CA PRO A 198 -20.52 -6.15 30.15
C PRO A 198 -20.73 -6.25 31.66
N PRO A 199 -20.86 -5.11 32.39
CA PRO A 199 -20.94 -5.11 33.83
C PRO A 199 -21.98 -6.17 34.17
N ALA A 200 -21.53 -7.23 34.86
CA ALA A 200 -22.26 -8.49 34.97
C ALA A 200 -23.71 -8.11 35.24
N HIS A 201 -24.56 -8.24 34.21
CA HIS A 201 -25.97 -7.89 34.34
C HIS A 201 -26.40 -8.75 35.48
N GLY A 202 -26.67 -8.09 36.62
CA GLY A 202 -26.79 -8.75 37.90
C GLY A 202 -27.64 -9.97 37.68
N TYR A 203 -27.00 -11.15 37.70
CA TYR A 203 -27.68 -12.32 38.15
C TYR A 203 -28.11 -11.90 39.54
N ARG A 204 -29.36 -11.44 39.59
CA ARG A 204 -30.14 -11.31 40.78
C ARG A 204 -29.91 -12.64 41.46
N ASP A 205 -29.09 -12.60 42.51
CA ASP A 205 -28.82 -13.73 43.37
C ASP A 205 -30.18 -14.40 43.58
N PRO A 206 -30.36 -15.66 43.17
CA PRO A 206 -31.58 -16.39 43.51
C PRO A 206 -31.60 -16.36 45.03
N LEU A 207 -32.48 -15.52 45.58
CA LEU A 207 -32.71 -15.44 47.02
C LEU A 207 -32.82 -16.88 47.52
N PRO A 208 -32.09 -17.24 48.59
CA PRO A 208 -32.12 -18.58 49.12
C PRO A 208 -33.57 -18.99 49.40
N PRO A 209 -33.95 -20.26 49.14
CA PRO A 209 -35.31 -20.74 49.34
C PRO A 209 -35.78 -20.35 50.75
N PRO A 210 -36.98 -19.76 50.90
CA PRO A 210 -37.48 -19.41 52.22
C PRO A 210 -37.66 -20.70 53.00
N HIS A 211 -36.83 -20.90 54.03
CA HIS A 211 -37.08 -21.94 55.01
C HIS A 211 -38.45 -21.66 55.66
N HIS A 212 -39.42 -22.50 55.33
CA HIS A 212 -40.70 -22.61 56.01
C HIS A 212 -40.48 -23.09 57.44
N HIS A 213 -40.29 -22.14 58.35
CA HIS A 213 -40.63 -22.33 59.75
C HIS A 213 -41.59 -21.24 60.19
N GLY A 214 -42.83 -21.67 60.40
CA GLY A 214 -43.55 -21.42 61.64
C GLY A 214 -43.91 -19.97 61.94
N MET A 215 -45.22 -19.73 61.91
CA MET A 215 -45.93 -18.66 62.61
C MET A 215 -45.70 -17.25 62.08
N ASN A 216 -46.66 -16.77 61.28
CA ASN A 216 -47.05 -15.36 61.35
C ASN A 216 -48.54 -15.16 60.95
N PRO A 217 -49.18 -14.11 61.50
CA PRO A 217 -50.62 -13.98 61.73
C PRO A 217 -51.43 -13.67 60.46
N PRO A 218 -52.77 -13.81 60.51
CA PRO A 218 -53.63 -13.57 59.36
C PRO A 218 -53.58 -12.11 58.89
N PRO A 219 -53.52 -11.86 57.57
CA PRO A 219 -53.60 -10.52 57.02
C PRO A 219 -55.03 -9.95 57.12
N PRO A 220 -55.18 -8.63 57.32
CA PRO A 220 -56.49 -7.98 57.36
C PRO A 220 -57.12 -7.97 55.96
N HIS A 221 -58.43 -8.16 55.95
CA HIS A 221 -59.28 -8.11 54.76
C HIS A 221 -59.06 -6.84 53.92
N GLY A 222 -58.96 -7.05 52.61
CA GLY A 222 -59.37 -6.07 51.62
C GLY A 222 -58.26 -5.40 50.84
N MET A 223 -57.63 -6.12 49.89
CA MET A 223 -57.20 -5.52 48.63
C MET A 223 -57.32 -6.52 47.48
N ASN A 224 -57.92 -6.05 46.40
CA ASN A 224 -58.21 -6.80 45.17
C ASN A 224 -56.92 -7.30 44.50
N PRO A 225 -56.94 -8.49 43.86
CA PRO A 225 -55.82 -8.95 43.05
C PRO A 225 -55.63 -8.08 41.79
N PRO A 226 -54.39 -7.83 41.36
CA PRO A 226 -54.12 -7.17 40.09
C PRO A 226 -54.49 -8.09 38.90
N PRO A 227 -54.92 -7.53 37.76
CA PRO A 227 -55.30 -8.31 36.60
C PRO A 227 -54.09 -9.02 35.96
N PRO A 228 -54.32 -10.16 35.28
CA PRO A 228 -53.27 -10.89 34.60
C PRO A 228 -52.74 -10.05 33.44
N TYR A 229 -51.42 -9.84 33.41
CA TYR A 229 -50.75 -9.16 32.30
C TYR A 229 -51.08 -9.87 30.99
N GLY A 230 -51.77 -9.13 30.13
CA GLY A 230 -52.22 -9.57 28.82
C GLY A 230 -51.06 -9.82 27.86
N MET A 231 -51.26 -10.82 27.02
CA MET A 231 -50.47 -11.06 25.82
C MET A 231 -50.45 -9.82 24.92
N ASN A 232 -49.26 -9.45 24.45
CA ASN A 232 -49.10 -8.53 23.34
C ASN A 232 -49.68 -9.17 22.06
N PRO A 233 -50.59 -8.50 21.33
CA PRO A 233 -50.99 -8.95 20.01
C PRO A 233 -49.88 -8.70 18.97
N PRO A 234 -49.84 -9.48 17.87
CA PRO A 234 -48.88 -9.30 16.79
C PRO A 234 -49.11 -7.99 16.04
N PRO A 235 -48.06 -7.42 15.42
CA PRO A 235 -48.15 -6.15 14.71
C PRO A 235 -49.08 -6.25 13.49
N SER A 236 -49.97 -5.26 13.39
CA SER A 236 -50.91 -5.07 12.29
C SER A 236 -50.18 -4.89 10.96
N TYR A 237 -50.59 -5.66 9.95
CA TYR A 237 -50.12 -5.52 8.57
C TYR A 237 -50.39 -4.09 8.07
N SER A 238 -49.34 -3.40 7.62
CA SER A 238 -49.47 -2.15 6.88
C SER A 238 -50.02 -2.43 5.48
N PRO A 239 -51.00 -1.68 4.97
CA PRO A 239 -51.51 -1.86 3.61
C PRO A 239 -50.45 -1.46 2.56
N PRO A 240 -50.45 -2.13 1.39
CA PRO A 240 -49.53 -1.80 0.31
C PRO A 240 -49.82 -0.39 -0.26
N PRO A 241 -48.79 0.34 -0.72
CA PRO A 241 -48.97 1.65 -1.34
C PRO A 241 -49.77 1.53 -2.65
N PRO A 242 -50.63 2.52 -2.97
CA PRO A 242 -51.41 2.51 -4.20
C PRO A 242 -50.51 2.66 -5.43
N TYR A 243 -50.96 2.03 -6.52
CA TYR A 243 -50.33 1.98 -7.83
C TYR A 243 -49.76 3.33 -8.30
N SER A 244 -48.53 3.27 -8.80
CA SER A 244 -47.83 4.37 -9.46
C SER A 244 -48.65 4.94 -10.61
N ALA A 245 -48.92 6.25 -10.55
CA ALA A 245 -49.47 7.00 -11.66
C ALA A 245 -48.50 6.96 -12.86
N PRO A 246 -49.01 6.90 -14.11
CA PRO A 246 -48.18 6.91 -15.30
C PRO A 246 -47.39 8.23 -15.43
N PRO A 247 -46.17 8.21 -15.97
CA PRO A 247 -45.33 9.39 -16.11
C PRO A 247 -45.97 10.44 -17.04
N PRO A 248 -45.85 11.74 -16.73
CA PRO A 248 -46.34 12.80 -17.60
C PRO A 248 -45.57 12.83 -18.93
N PRO A 249 -46.23 13.23 -20.04
CA PRO A 249 -45.58 13.34 -21.34
C PRO A 249 -44.47 14.41 -21.32
N PRO A 250 -43.40 14.23 -22.11
CA PRO A 250 -42.29 15.18 -22.16
C PRO A 250 -42.75 16.53 -22.71
N PRO A 251 -42.27 17.66 -22.14
CA PRO A 251 -42.61 18.97 -22.63
C PRO A 251 -41.97 19.23 -24.02
N PRO A 252 -42.65 19.98 -24.90
CA PRO A 252 -42.13 20.31 -26.22
C PRO A 252 -40.90 21.22 -26.09
N TYR A 253 -39.83 20.85 -26.80
CA TYR A 253 -38.59 21.61 -26.93
C TYR A 253 -38.89 23.03 -27.47
N GLY A 254 -38.49 24.08 -26.73
CA GLY A 254 -38.32 25.40 -27.33
C GLY A 254 -38.70 26.66 -26.56
N ALA A 255 -38.66 26.71 -25.22
CA ALA A 255 -38.84 27.97 -24.49
C ALA A 255 -37.74 28.21 -23.43
N PRO A 256 -37.11 29.39 -23.37
CA PRO A 256 -36.15 29.73 -22.32
C PRO A 256 -36.86 29.93 -20.97
N SER A 257 -36.40 29.21 -19.94
CA SER A 257 -36.96 29.28 -18.58
C SER A 257 -36.74 30.64 -17.91
N PRO A 258 -37.79 31.29 -17.36
CA PRO A 258 -37.63 32.41 -16.45
C PRO A 258 -37.28 31.91 -15.03
N TYR A 259 -36.33 32.62 -14.40
CA TYR A 259 -35.97 32.65 -12.98
C TYR A 259 -36.59 31.59 -12.05
N ALA A 260 -35.76 30.61 -11.65
CA ALA A 260 -36.08 29.70 -10.56
C ALA A 260 -35.82 30.36 -9.19
N PRO A 261 -36.77 30.33 -8.23
CA PRO A 261 -36.56 30.82 -6.88
C PRO A 261 -35.68 29.87 -6.03
N PRO A 262 -35.07 30.36 -4.93
CA PRO A 262 -34.14 29.59 -4.12
C PRO A 262 -34.83 28.42 -3.43
N MET A 263 -34.39 27.20 -3.72
CA MET A 263 -34.92 25.98 -3.11
C MET A 263 -34.41 25.82 -1.67
N MET A 264 -35.34 25.76 -0.73
CA MET A 264 -35.10 25.32 0.65
C MET A 264 -34.54 23.89 0.64
N HIS A 265 -33.44 23.68 1.35
CA HIS A 265 -32.79 22.37 1.49
C HIS A 265 -33.75 21.35 2.12
N ALA A 266 -34.08 20.31 1.36
CA ALA A 266 -34.77 19.14 1.89
C ALA A 266 -33.88 18.43 2.93
N PRO A 267 -34.44 17.97 4.06
CA PRO A 267 -33.69 17.24 5.07
C PRO A 267 -33.13 15.93 4.48
N PRO A 268 -31.92 15.52 4.92
CA PRO A 268 -31.27 14.32 4.40
C PRO A 268 -32.12 13.08 4.68
N PRO A 269 -32.22 12.13 3.73
CA PRO A 269 -32.94 10.88 3.95
C PRO A 269 -32.27 10.10 5.09
N ILE A 270 -33.08 9.68 6.05
CA ILE A 270 -32.67 8.84 7.18
C ILE A 270 -32.10 7.54 6.59
N ALA A 271 -30.81 7.30 6.81
CA ALA A 271 -30.12 6.12 6.33
C ALA A 271 -30.81 4.85 6.86
N ALA A 272 -31.32 4.03 5.94
CA ALA A 272 -31.86 2.71 6.27
C ALA A 272 -30.77 1.90 7.01
N ALA A 273 -31.15 1.29 8.13
CA ALA A 273 -30.25 0.43 8.91
C ALA A 273 -29.65 -0.65 8.00
N PRO A 274 -28.34 -0.95 8.12
CA PRO A 274 -27.68 -1.96 7.29
C PRO A 274 -28.37 -3.31 7.49
N ALA A 275 -28.75 -3.94 6.37
CA ALA A 275 -29.34 -5.27 6.40
C ALA A 275 -28.42 -6.25 7.16
N PRO A 276 -28.98 -7.15 7.99
CA PRO A 276 -28.20 -8.12 8.72
C PRO A 276 -27.37 -8.94 7.75
N THR A 277 -26.05 -8.98 7.98
CA THR A 277 -25.14 -9.79 7.17
C THR A 277 -25.54 -11.25 7.34
N PRO A 278 -25.71 -12.02 6.25
CA PRO A 278 -26.08 -13.43 6.36
C PRO A 278 -25.01 -14.15 7.19
N MET A 279 -25.45 -14.87 8.22
CA MET A 279 -24.56 -15.62 9.10
C MET A 279 -23.74 -16.59 8.25
N ARG A 280 -22.41 -16.52 8.36
CA ARG A 280 -21.50 -17.40 7.62
C ARG A 280 -21.73 -18.85 8.05
N ARG A 281 -22.05 -19.71 7.09
CA ARG A 281 -22.25 -21.15 7.33
C ARG A 281 -20.91 -21.80 7.70
N ASN A 282 -20.87 -22.51 8.82
CA ASN A 282 -19.72 -23.32 9.21
C ASN A 282 -19.74 -24.64 8.42
N TYR A 283 -18.65 -24.96 7.73
CA TYR A 283 -18.47 -26.15 6.88
C TYR A 283 -17.64 -27.25 7.55
N GLY A 284 -17.28 -27.13 8.84
CA GLY A 284 -16.40 -28.07 9.53
C GLY A 284 -16.87 -29.54 9.50
N SER A 285 -18.18 -29.79 9.64
CA SER A 285 -18.73 -31.15 9.54
C SER A 285 -18.68 -31.72 8.12
N GLU A 286 -18.91 -30.88 7.10
CA GLU A 286 -18.79 -31.26 5.69
C GLU A 286 -17.34 -31.53 5.31
N GLN A 287 -16.40 -30.70 5.78
CA GLN A 287 -14.97 -30.90 5.62
C GLN A 287 -14.53 -32.25 6.22
N ALA A 288 -14.95 -32.55 7.45
CA ALA A 288 -14.66 -33.84 8.10
C ALA A 288 -15.24 -35.02 7.30
N ALA A 289 -16.46 -34.90 6.78
CA ALA A 289 -17.09 -35.94 5.95
C ALA A 289 -16.34 -36.21 4.63
N LEU A 290 -15.63 -35.20 4.10
CA LEU A 290 -14.77 -35.34 2.92
C LEU A 290 -13.36 -35.86 3.24
N GLY A 291 -13.05 -36.15 4.51
CA GLY A 291 -11.74 -36.64 4.95
C GLY A 291 -10.70 -35.55 5.17
N VAL A 292 -11.12 -34.28 5.31
CA VAL A 292 -10.22 -33.19 5.68
C VAL A 292 -9.75 -33.39 7.13
N ARG A 293 -8.45 -33.25 7.40
CA ARG A 293 -7.85 -33.23 8.74
C ARG A 293 -8.17 -31.88 9.39
N ILE A 294 -9.41 -31.75 9.87
CA ILE A 294 -9.97 -30.50 10.38
C ILE A 294 -9.13 -29.89 11.51
N ASP A 295 -8.55 -30.71 12.39
CA ASP A 295 -7.73 -30.20 13.49
C ASP A 295 -6.47 -29.50 12.99
N GLU A 296 -5.80 -30.05 11.97
CA GLU A 296 -4.63 -29.42 11.36
C GLU A 296 -5.01 -28.14 10.62
N LEU A 297 -6.07 -28.19 9.81
CA LEU A 297 -6.48 -27.08 8.95
C LEU A 297 -7.08 -25.92 9.76
N HIS A 298 -7.92 -26.20 10.77
CA HIS A 298 -8.61 -25.18 11.57
C HIS A 298 -7.67 -24.42 12.50
N ASN A 299 -6.56 -25.04 12.89
CA ASN A 299 -5.52 -24.39 13.68
C ASN A 299 -4.71 -23.35 12.88
N LEU A 300 -4.80 -23.33 11.55
CA LEU A 300 -4.05 -22.39 10.71
C LEU A 300 -4.73 -21.02 10.57
N SER A 301 -6.06 -20.95 10.66
CA SER A 301 -6.81 -19.70 10.57
C SER A 301 -8.20 -19.85 11.17
N SER A 302 -8.68 -18.79 11.80
CA SER A 302 -10.07 -18.69 12.29
C SER A 302 -11.12 -18.74 11.17
N HIS A 303 -10.71 -18.52 9.91
CA HIS A 303 -11.56 -18.61 8.73
C HIS A 303 -11.65 -20.01 8.12
N ALA A 304 -10.74 -20.92 8.45
CA ALA A 304 -10.67 -22.27 7.88
C ALA A 304 -11.97 -23.11 8.07
N PRO A 305 -12.70 -23.06 9.21
CA PRO A 305 -13.98 -23.76 9.36
C PRO A 305 -15.07 -23.29 8.39
N PHE A 306 -14.92 -22.11 7.78
CA PHE A 306 -15.90 -21.50 6.88
C PHE A 306 -15.53 -21.66 5.40
N VAL A 307 -14.41 -22.32 5.09
CA VAL A 307 -14.03 -22.63 3.71
C VAL A 307 -14.88 -23.79 3.18
N PRO A 308 -15.43 -23.74 1.95
CA PRO A 308 -16.22 -24.86 1.42
C PRO A 308 -15.43 -26.18 1.43
N GLY A 309 -16.10 -27.29 1.74
CA GLY A 309 -15.45 -28.59 1.96
C GLY A 309 -14.56 -29.05 0.81
N ALA A 310 -15.02 -28.85 -0.42
CA ALA A 310 -14.30 -29.22 -1.63
C ALA A 310 -12.99 -28.40 -1.84
N VAL A 311 -12.98 -27.14 -1.41
CA VAL A 311 -11.81 -26.25 -1.44
C VAL A 311 -10.81 -26.65 -0.35
N ALA A 312 -11.30 -26.91 0.87
CA ALA A 312 -10.50 -27.39 1.99
C ALA A 312 -9.78 -28.72 1.65
N MET A 313 -10.47 -29.66 1.00
CA MET A 313 -9.87 -30.92 0.53
C MET A 313 -8.77 -30.67 -0.51
N THR A 314 -8.91 -29.66 -1.36
CA THR A 314 -7.90 -29.32 -2.38
C THR A 314 -6.67 -28.69 -1.73
N LEU A 315 -6.85 -27.80 -0.76
CA LEU A 315 -5.76 -27.24 0.05
C LEU A 315 -4.99 -28.35 0.79
N GLN A 316 -5.70 -29.32 1.36
CA GLN A 316 -5.05 -30.43 2.04
C GLN A 316 -4.28 -31.35 1.10
N ARG A 317 -4.80 -31.65 -0.10
CA ARG A 317 -4.05 -32.39 -1.13
C ARG A 317 -2.79 -31.63 -1.55
N ALA A 318 -2.87 -30.31 -1.70
CA ALA A 318 -1.70 -29.48 -1.99
C ALA A 318 -0.66 -29.57 -0.86
N TRP A 319 -1.09 -29.47 0.40
CA TRP A 319 -0.21 -29.67 1.56
C TRP A 319 0.46 -31.06 1.55
N ASP A 320 -0.33 -32.11 1.35
CA ASP A 320 0.15 -33.50 1.33
C ASP A 320 1.14 -33.77 0.18
N SER A 321 1.03 -33.02 -0.92
CA SER A 321 2.00 -33.06 -2.02
C SER A 321 3.31 -32.30 -1.74
N GLY A 322 3.45 -31.68 -0.56
CA GLY A 322 4.61 -30.89 -0.17
C GLY A 322 4.56 -29.42 -0.61
N ASN A 323 3.44 -28.95 -1.17
CA ASN A 323 3.29 -27.54 -1.52
C ASN A 323 3.03 -26.70 -0.26
N ARG A 324 3.75 -25.57 -0.13
CA ARG A 324 3.71 -24.71 1.06
C ARG A 324 2.59 -23.66 1.06
N LEU A 325 1.70 -23.65 0.07
CA LEU A 325 0.65 -22.63 -0.11
C LEU A 325 -0.09 -22.36 1.19
N VAL A 326 -0.62 -23.41 1.80
CA VAL A 326 -1.48 -23.34 2.99
C VAL A 326 -0.77 -22.74 4.21
N SER A 327 0.55 -22.94 4.37
CA SER A 327 1.33 -22.32 5.44
C SER A 327 1.60 -20.83 5.20
N LEU A 328 1.50 -20.38 3.95
CA LEU A 328 1.79 -19.01 3.52
C LEU A 328 0.53 -18.14 3.38
N LEU A 329 -0.66 -18.75 3.48
CA LEU A 329 -1.93 -18.03 3.39
C LEU A 329 -2.12 -17.10 4.59
N ASP A 330 -2.36 -15.82 4.30
CA ASP A 330 -2.75 -14.83 5.29
C ASP A 330 -4.28 -14.82 5.52
N GLU A 331 -4.72 -14.13 6.57
CA GLU A 331 -6.15 -14.04 6.93
C GLU A 331 -7.02 -13.44 5.80
N GLY A 332 -6.45 -12.56 4.98
CA GLY A 332 -7.13 -12.00 3.81
C GLY A 332 -7.43 -13.05 2.75
N SER A 333 -6.45 -13.92 2.48
CA SER A 333 -6.56 -15.01 1.51
C SER A 333 -7.52 -16.09 2.01
N TRP A 334 -7.44 -16.46 3.29
CA TRP A 334 -8.42 -17.37 3.91
C TRP A 334 -9.83 -16.82 3.81
N LYS A 335 -10.03 -15.55 4.19
CA LYS A 335 -11.34 -14.89 4.09
C LYS A 335 -11.88 -14.88 2.66
N ALA A 336 -11.03 -14.59 1.66
CA ALA A 336 -11.45 -14.63 0.26
C ALA A 336 -11.97 -16.02 -0.14
N LEU A 337 -11.29 -17.10 0.28
CA LEU A 337 -11.74 -18.48 0.02
C LEU A 337 -13.09 -18.80 0.68
N THR A 338 -13.43 -18.20 1.82
CA THR A 338 -14.76 -18.37 2.45
C THR A 338 -15.91 -17.73 1.68
N GLU A 339 -15.60 -16.79 0.78
CA GLU A 339 -16.58 -16.04 -0.02
C GLU A 339 -16.75 -16.64 -1.42
N MET A 340 -15.96 -17.66 -1.78
CA MET A 340 -16.01 -18.31 -3.07
C MET A 340 -16.96 -19.51 -3.09
N GLU A 341 -17.58 -19.74 -4.24
CA GLU A 341 -18.25 -21.00 -4.53
C GLU A 341 -17.25 -22.15 -4.63
N SER A 342 -17.64 -23.35 -4.21
CA SER A 342 -16.78 -24.54 -4.15
C SER A 342 -15.98 -24.79 -5.43
N GLN A 343 -16.60 -24.71 -6.61
CA GLN A 343 -15.92 -24.96 -7.88
C GLN A 343 -14.87 -23.89 -8.21
N HIS A 344 -15.22 -22.61 -8.04
CA HIS A 344 -14.30 -21.51 -8.29
C HIS A 344 -13.14 -21.49 -7.28
N GLY A 345 -13.42 -21.75 -6.00
CA GLY A 345 -12.39 -21.84 -4.97
C GLY A 345 -11.37 -22.95 -5.26
N GLN A 346 -11.82 -24.11 -5.75
CA GLN A 346 -10.91 -25.20 -6.16
C GLN A 346 -10.01 -24.78 -7.33
N GLN A 347 -10.56 -24.13 -8.35
CA GLN A 347 -9.79 -23.64 -9.50
C GLN A 347 -8.74 -22.62 -9.08
N VAL A 348 -9.09 -21.67 -8.21
CA VAL A 348 -8.13 -20.70 -7.64
C VAL A 348 -6.99 -21.42 -6.93
N VAL A 349 -7.29 -22.36 -6.04
CA VAL A 349 -6.25 -23.09 -5.30
C VAL A 349 -5.33 -23.86 -6.26
N ASN A 350 -5.88 -24.55 -7.25
CA ASN A 350 -5.08 -25.28 -8.24
C ASN A 350 -4.16 -24.35 -9.06
N GLU A 351 -4.67 -23.21 -9.53
CA GLU A 351 -3.89 -22.23 -10.30
C GLU A 351 -2.74 -21.64 -9.46
N VAL A 352 -3.00 -21.33 -8.18
CA VAL A 352 -1.97 -20.83 -7.26
C VAL A 352 -0.92 -21.90 -6.96
N VAL A 353 -1.32 -23.15 -6.72
CA VAL A 353 -0.41 -24.29 -6.50
C VAL A 353 0.49 -24.51 -7.71
N GLU A 354 -0.08 -24.48 -8.92
CA GLU A 354 0.68 -24.62 -10.17
C GLU A 354 1.69 -23.47 -10.34
N ALA A 355 1.25 -22.23 -10.14
CA ALA A 355 2.10 -21.05 -10.24
C ALA A 355 3.24 -21.05 -9.20
N MET A 356 2.98 -21.57 -7.98
CA MET A 356 4.00 -21.78 -6.95
C MET A 356 5.01 -22.86 -7.33
N ASN A 357 4.54 -24.00 -7.83
CA ASN A 357 5.42 -25.10 -8.26
C ASN A 357 6.35 -24.67 -9.40
N ASN A 358 5.85 -23.79 -10.28
CA ASN A 358 6.63 -23.21 -11.38
C ASN A 358 7.51 -22.02 -10.96
N GLN A 359 7.52 -21.64 -9.68
CA GLN A 359 8.23 -20.46 -9.15
C GLN A 359 7.90 -19.14 -9.90
N GLN A 360 6.69 -19.06 -10.47
CA GLN A 360 6.26 -17.90 -11.27
C GLN A 360 5.75 -16.75 -10.40
N ILE A 361 5.50 -16.99 -9.11
CA ILE A 361 4.93 -16.01 -8.20
C ILE A 361 5.85 -15.75 -7.02
N ARG A 362 6.05 -14.46 -6.72
CA ARG A 362 6.83 -14.00 -5.56
C ARG A 362 5.97 -13.84 -4.30
N ASN A 363 4.69 -13.51 -4.49
CA ASN A 363 3.72 -13.27 -3.43
C ASN A 363 2.44 -14.07 -3.72
N CYS A 364 2.28 -15.21 -3.05
CA CYS A 364 1.15 -16.12 -3.27
C CYS A 364 -0.19 -15.53 -2.84
N ASN A 365 -0.24 -14.73 -1.77
CA ASN A 365 -1.46 -14.11 -1.27
C ASN A 365 -2.00 -13.07 -2.26
N ALA A 366 -1.13 -12.20 -2.78
CA ALA A 366 -1.52 -11.22 -3.80
C ALA A 366 -2.02 -11.91 -5.08
N PHE A 367 -1.34 -12.99 -5.50
CA PHE A 367 -1.74 -13.76 -6.67
C PHE A 367 -3.09 -14.46 -6.46
N LEU A 368 -3.28 -15.16 -5.34
CA LEU A 368 -4.55 -15.81 -4.99
C LEU A 368 -5.71 -14.82 -4.99
N ILE A 369 -5.55 -13.66 -4.35
CA ILE A 369 -6.59 -12.62 -4.33
C ILE A 369 -6.89 -12.10 -5.74
N SER A 370 -5.89 -11.98 -6.61
CA SER A 370 -6.07 -11.57 -8.00
C SER A 370 -6.89 -12.59 -8.79
N VAL A 371 -6.57 -13.89 -8.66
CA VAL A 371 -7.31 -14.97 -9.34
C VAL A 371 -8.73 -15.07 -8.76
N ALA A 372 -8.90 -15.04 -7.44
CA ALA A 372 -10.20 -15.05 -6.77
C ALA A 372 -11.10 -13.91 -7.24
N LYS A 373 -10.56 -12.69 -7.35
CA LYS A 373 -11.29 -11.53 -7.88
C LYS A 373 -11.77 -11.77 -9.31
N LYS A 374 -10.96 -12.37 -10.18
CA LYS A 374 -11.34 -12.68 -11.57
C LYS A 374 -12.57 -13.59 -11.62
N PHE A 375 -12.69 -14.58 -10.73
CA PHE A 375 -13.86 -15.45 -10.64
C PHE A 375 -15.08 -14.75 -10.04
N LEU A 376 -14.88 -13.91 -9.01
CA LEU A 376 -15.98 -13.16 -8.38
C LEU A 376 -16.56 -12.07 -9.29
N THR A 377 -15.73 -11.44 -10.13
CA THR A 377 -16.19 -10.41 -11.08
C THR A 377 -16.65 -11.00 -12.41
N GLY A 378 -16.02 -12.09 -12.87
CA GLY A 378 -16.32 -12.73 -14.15
C GLY A 378 -17.65 -13.48 -14.20
N SER A 379 -18.14 -13.98 -13.07
CA SER A 379 -19.43 -14.68 -12.99
C SER A 379 -20.65 -13.77 -13.19
N ALA A 380 -20.48 -12.45 -13.08
CA ALA A 380 -21.57 -11.48 -13.23
C ALA A 380 -21.85 -11.04 -14.69
N SER A 381 -21.10 -11.52 -15.68
CA SER A 381 -21.21 -11.00 -17.06
C SER A 381 -21.03 -12.06 -18.16
N THR A 382 -21.85 -13.11 -18.10
CA THR A 382 -22.19 -13.88 -19.31
C THR A 382 -23.63 -13.52 -19.69
N PRO A 383 -23.89 -12.67 -20.69
CA PRO A 383 -25.24 -12.50 -21.20
C PRO A 383 -25.67 -13.84 -21.81
N ALA A 384 -26.78 -14.38 -21.33
CA ALA A 384 -27.40 -15.57 -21.88
C ALA A 384 -27.68 -15.35 -23.37
N ALA A 385 -26.87 -15.94 -24.25
CA ALA A 385 -27.16 -16.02 -25.66
C ALA A 385 -28.33 -17.00 -25.82
N GLY A 386 -29.53 -16.43 -25.95
CA GLY A 386 -30.76 -17.16 -26.21
C GLY A 386 -30.64 -17.97 -27.50
N SER A 387 -30.87 -19.27 -27.36
CA SER A 387 -31.21 -20.19 -28.43
C SER A 387 -32.55 -19.76 -29.03
N TYR A 388 -32.53 -19.08 -30.18
CA TYR A 388 -33.69 -18.93 -31.06
C TYR A 388 -33.45 -19.72 -32.35
N GLY A 389 -34.41 -20.60 -32.65
CA GLY A 389 -34.44 -21.40 -33.87
C GLY A 389 -34.87 -20.61 -35.10
N GLY A 390 -34.53 -21.18 -36.27
CA GLY A 390 -34.91 -20.77 -37.62
C GLY A 390 -33.88 -21.35 -38.60
N SER A 391 -34.07 -22.58 -39.10
CA SER A 391 -34.87 -22.95 -40.29
C SER A 391 -34.50 -22.21 -41.57
N SER A 392 -34.09 -23.02 -42.57
CA SER A 392 -34.26 -22.88 -44.03
C SER A 392 -33.35 -21.93 -44.84
N GLY A 393 -32.70 -22.50 -45.86
CA GLY A 393 -32.17 -21.82 -47.07
C GLY A 393 -30.69 -22.14 -47.35
N ALA A 394 -30.36 -23.24 -48.02
CA ALA A 394 -30.24 -23.39 -49.47
C ALA A 394 -29.01 -22.69 -50.11
N GLY A 395 -28.09 -23.49 -50.70
CA GLY A 395 -27.36 -23.09 -51.92
C GLY A 395 -25.84 -23.32 -51.98
N GLY A 396 -25.41 -24.30 -52.81
CA GLY A 396 -24.11 -24.35 -53.53
C GLY A 396 -22.93 -24.95 -52.75
N ASN A 397 -22.43 -26.17 -52.97
CA ASN A 397 -22.00 -26.91 -54.18
C ASN A 397 -20.73 -26.37 -54.88
N TYR A 398 -19.90 -27.33 -55.33
CA TYR A 398 -18.53 -27.30 -55.89
C TYR A 398 -17.42 -27.22 -54.84
N GLY A 399 -16.49 -28.18 -54.70
CA GLY A 399 -16.11 -29.31 -55.54
C GLY A 399 -14.63 -29.58 -55.33
N GLY A 400 -14.20 -30.84 -55.34
CA GLY A 400 -12.78 -31.20 -55.43
C GLY A 400 -12.30 -32.12 -54.31
N GLY A 401 -12.51 -33.42 -54.50
CA GLY A 401 -11.87 -34.44 -53.68
C GLY A 401 -10.37 -34.57 -53.95
N SER A 402 -9.66 -35.14 -52.99
CA SER A 402 -8.67 -36.15 -53.31
C SER A 402 -8.59 -37.19 -52.20
N SER A 403 -8.53 -38.42 -52.68
CA SER A 403 -8.53 -39.70 -52.00
C SER A 403 -7.13 -40.05 -51.48
N GLY A 404 -7.06 -40.78 -50.37
CA GLY A 404 -5.82 -41.38 -49.87
C GLY A 404 -5.98 -41.98 -48.48
N GLY A 405 -6.70 -43.09 -48.37
CA GLY A 405 -6.87 -43.82 -47.12
C GLY A 405 -5.64 -44.63 -46.71
N SER A 406 -5.44 -44.80 -45.40
CA SER A 406 -4.64 -45.87 -44.82
C SER A 406 -5.01 -46.09 -43.34
N TYR A 407 -5.79 -47.15 -43.14
CA TYR A 407 -6.01 -48.01 -41.98
C TYR A 407 -5.17 -47.79 -40.69
N GLY A 408 -5.89 -47.63 -39.57
CA GLY A 408 -5.77 -48.47 -38.38
C GLY A 408 -4.75 -48.10 -37.30
N SER A 409 -5.24 -47.58 -36.17
CA SER A 409 -4.99 -48.17 -34.83
C SER A 409 -5.72 -47.38 -33.75
N ALA A 410 -6.50 -48.08 -32.93
CA ALA A 410 -7.08 -47.54 -31.71
C ALA A 410 -6.00 -47.47 -30.62
N SER A 411 -5.89 -46.35 -29.91
CA SER A 411 -5.25 -46.30 -28.59
C SER A 411 -5.75 -45.10 -27.79
N TYR A 412 -6.25 -45.41 -26.60
CA TYR A 412 -6.62 -44.50 -25.53
C TYR A 412 -5.35 -43.96 -24.87
N ALA A 413 -5.17 -42.64 -24.86
CA ALA A 413 -4.26 -41.88 -23.98
C ALA A 413 -4.70 -40.40 -24.08
N SER A 414 -5.32 -39.76 -23.09
CA SER A 414 -4.77 -39.37 -21.78
C SER A 414 -3.32 -38.87 -21.90
N GLY A 415 -3.17 -37.57 -22.16
CA GLY A 415 -1.89 -36.89 -22.23
C GLY A 415 -2.07 -35.42 -21.92
N GLY A 416 -1.63 -35.01 -20.73
CA GLY A 416 -1.72 -33.65 -20.20
C GLY A 416 -1.00 -32.63 -21.08
N ALA A 417 -1.57 -31.44 -21.15
CA ALA A 417 -1.01 -30.27 -21.80
C ALA A 417 0.23 -29.79 -21.01
N GLY A 418 1.37 -30.43 -21.27
CA GLY A 418 2.68 -29.92 -20.90
C GLY A 418 2.94 -28.64 -21.69
N GLY A 419 3.36 -27.59 -20.98
CA GLY A 419 3.70 -26.29 -21.55
C GLY A 419 4.63 -26.43 -22.75
N GLN A 420 4.08 -26.22 -23.94
CA GLN A 420 4.90 -25.91 -25.10
C GLN A 420 5.75 -24.70 -24.74
N LYS A 421 7.06 -24.77 -25.00
CA LYS A 421 7.90 -23.57 -25.14
C LYS A 421 7.15 -22.65 -26.11
N GLY A 422 6.43 -21.69 -25.54
CA GLY A 422 5.48 -20.86 -26.27
C GLY A 422 6.22 -20.22 -27.41
N VAL A 423 5.60 -20.26 -28.59
CA VAL A 423 6.04 -19.45 -29.73
C VAL A 423 6.28 -18.03 -29.18
N PRO A 424 7.46 -17.42 -29.40
CA PRO A 424 7.79 -16.10 -28.87
C PRO A 424 6.60 -15.16 -29.08
N ALA A 425 6.17 -14.44 -28.04
CA ALA A 425 4.99 -13.58 -28.12
C ALA A 425 5.08 -12.61 -29.31
N LEU A 426 6.30 -12.19 -29.66
CA LEU A 426 6.63 -11.41 -30.84
C LEU A 426 6.05 -11.98 -32.16
N ASN A 427 5.99 -13.30 -32.33
CA ASN A 427 5.45 -13.94 -33.54
C ASN A 427 3.93 -13.74 -33.70
N ARG A 428 3.25 -13.22 -32.67
CA ARG A 428 1.85 -12.80 -32.77
C ARG A 428 1.70 -11.43 -33.45
N LEU A 429 2.78 -10.65 -33.59
CA LEU A 429 2.77 -9.44 -34.42
C LEU A 429 2.82 -9.84 -35.89
N HIS A 430 1.81 -9.46 -36.65
CA HIS A 430 1.70 -9.77 -38.08
C HIS A 430 2.08 -8.56 -38.95
N GLY A 431 2.41 -8.83 -40.22
CA GLY A 431 2.63 -7.80 -41.23
C GLY A 431 3.85 -6.91 -40.95
N VAL A 432 3.73 -5.62 -41.29
CA VAL A 432 4.82 -4.63 -41.21
C VAL A 432 5.26 -4.43 -39.76
N LEU A 433 4.34 -4.52 -38.80
CA LEU A 433 4.63 -4.35 -37.37
C LEU A 433 5.55 -5.46 -36.84
N GLY A 434 5.29 -6.72 -37.21
CA GLY A 434 6.14 -7.86 -36.83
C GLY A 434 7.53 -7.76 -37.43
N GLN A 435 7.62 -7.43 -38.73
CA GLN A 435 8.90 -7.20 -39.40
C GLN A 435 9.69 -6.08 -38.73
N ARG A 436 9.04 -4.96 -38.40
CA ARG A 436 9.71 -3.81 -37.77
C ARG A 436 10.24 -4.13 -36.38
N ALA A 437 9.50 -4.93 -35.61
CA ALA A 437 9.94 -5.38 -34.29
C ALA A 437 11.14 -6.34 -34.39
N GLN A 438 11.16 -7.21 -35.40
CA GLN A 438 12.30 -8.09 -35.69
C GLN A 438 13.53 -7.30 -36.12
N ASP A 439 13.38 -6.31 -37.00
CA ASP A 439 14.48 -5.43 -37.42
C ASP A 439 15.08 -4.68 -36.22
N LEU A 440 14.23 -4.22 -35.30
CA LEU A 440 14.65 -3.53 -34.09
C LEU A 440 15.47 -4.45 -33.16
N LEU A 441 15.10 -5.73 -33.05
CA LEU A 441 15.86 -6.73 -32.30
C LEU A 441 17.23 -6.98 -32.92
N VAL A 442 17.33 -7.00 -34.24
CA VAL A 442 18.62 -7.13 -34.94
C VAL A 442 19.48 -5.90 -34.71
N GLN A 443 18.92 -4.70 -34.87
CA GLN A 443 19.62 -3.41 -34.69
C GLN A 443 20.14 -3.23 -33.26
N HIS A 444 19.36 -3.61 -32.25
CA HIS A 444 19.69 -3.43 -30.84
C HIS A 444 19.99 -4.75 -30.12
N SER A 445 20.50 -5.76 -30.82
CA SER A 445 20.73 -7.13 -30.31
C SER A 445 21.60 -7.21 -29.04
N HIS A 446 22.44 -6.21 -28.79
CA HIS A 446 23.27 -6.10 -27.58
C HIS A 446 22.47 -5.79 -26.30
N VAL A 447 21.27 -5.20 -26.42
CA VAL A 447 20.43 -4.78 -25.26
C VAL A 447 19.00 -5.34 -25.36
N LEU A 448 18.44 -5.44 -26.56
CA LEU A 448 17.08 -5.90 -26.81
C LEU A 448 17.07 -7.41 -27.11
N ARG A 449 16.12 -8.13 -26.53
CA ARG A 449 15.91 -9.58 -26.70
C ARG A 449 14.43 -9.83 -26.91
N ASP A 450 14.09 -10.97 -27.52
CA ASP A 450 12.69 -11.37 -27.78
C ASP A 450 11.84 -11.38 -26.50
N SER A 451 12.45 -11.76 -25.37
CA SER A 451 11.81 -11.77 -24.05
C SER A 451 11.39 -10.38 -23.54
N HIS A 452 11.88 -9.29 -24.15
CA HIS A 452 11.45 -7.93 -23.82
C HIS A 452 10.12 -7.53 -24.49
N PHE A 453 9.68 -8.30 -25.49
CA PHE A 453 8.36 -8.21 -26.09
C PHE A 453 7.46 -9.31 -25.50
N ASP A 454 7.14 -9.16 -24.22
CA ASP A 454 6.23 -10.07 -23.54
C ASP A 454 4.79 -9.99 -24.10
N GLU A 455 3.92 -10.90 -23.65
CA GLU A 455 2.53 -10.95 -24.13
C GLU A 455 1.76 -9.65 -23.90
N VAL A 456 2.10 -8.91 -22.84
CA VAL A 456 1.42 -7.65 -22.51
C VAL A 456 1.85 -6.56 -23.48
N VAL A 457 3.16 -6.41 -23.72
CA VAL A 457 3.70 -5.45 -24.71
C VAL A 457 3.11 -5.72 -26.08
N VAL A 458 3.16 -6.97 -26.53
CA VAL A 458 2.63 -7.39 -27.85
C VAL A 458 1.12 -7.13 -27.96
N SER A 459 0.34 -7.52 -26.94
CA SER A 459 -1.11 -7.28 -26.92
C SER A 459 -1.45 -5.78 -26.95
N GLN A 460 -0.62 -4.94 -26.33
CA GLN A 460 -0.87 -3.49 -26.32
C GLN A 460 -0.43 -2.82 -27.62
N LEU A 461 0.64 -3.28 -28.26
CA LEU A 461 1.01 -2.84 -29.61
C LEU A 461 -0.08 -3.16 -30.64
N GLN A 462 -0.68 -4.36 -30.56
CA GLN A 462 -1.80 -4.74 -31.44
C GLN A 462 -3.08 -3.91 -31.23
N LYS A 463 -3.24 -3.27 -30.07
CA LYS A 463 -4.41 -2.42 -29.77
C LYS A 463 -4.24 -0.99 -30.27
N LEU A 464 -3.03 -0.58 -30.65
CA LEU A 464 -2.79 0.72 -31.24
C LEU A 464 -3.15 0.69 -32.74
N PRO A 465 -3.57 1.83 -33.32
CA PRO A 465 -3.54 2.00 -34.77
C PRO A 465 -2.15 1.66 -35.31
N GLU A 466 -2.08 0.97 -36.45
CA GLU A 466 -0.81 0.42 -36.97
C GLU A 466 0.30 1.50 -37.10
N HIS A 467 -0.06 2.69 -37.59
CA HIS A 467 0.88 3.81 -37.70
C HIS A 467 1.43 4.26 -36.33
N GLU A 468 0.62 4.27 -35.27
CA GLU A 468 1.10 4.60 -33.91
C GLU A 468 1.99 3.50 -33.35
N ALA A 469 1.64 2.22 -33.59
CA ALA A 469 2.45 1.09 -33.15
C ALA A 469 3.85 1.10 -33.80
N LEU A 470 3.91 1.41 -35.10
CA LEU A 470 5.18 1.59 -35.82
C LEU A 470 5.99 2.75 -35.26
N GLU A 471 5.33 3.83 -34.87
CA GLU A 471 5.95 5.01 -34.29
C GLU A 471 6.48 4.77 -32.87
N VAL A 472 5.80 3.94 -32.07
CA VAL A 472 6.32 3.42 -30.80
C VAL A 472 7.61 2.64 -31.03
N LEU A 473 7.64 1.71 -31.98
CA LEU A 473 8.85 0.92 -32.28
C LEU A 473 9.99 1.80 -32.79
N ALA A 474 9.69 2.80 -33.62
CA ALA A 474 10.67 3.77 -34.10
C ALA A 474 11.22 4.66 -32.97
N GLU A 475 10.41 5.00 -31.97
CA GLU A 475 10.87 5.72 -30.77
C GLU A 475 11.76 4.85 -29.88
N VAL A 476 11.40 3.58 -29.68
CA VAL A 476 12.25 2.62 -28.95
C VAL A 476 13.64 2.50 -29.60
N GLY A 477 13.72 2.45 -30.93
CA GLY A 477 15.00 2.38 -31.65
C GLY A 477 15.82 3.66 -31.66
N ARG A 478 15.21 4.82 -31.40
CA ARG A 478 15.93 6.10 -31.28
C ARG A 478 16.53 6.31 -29.89
N HIS A 479 16.01 5.63 -28.87
CA HIS A 479 16.44 5.82 -27.50
C HIS A 479 17.58 4.88 -27.12
N GLU A 480 18.56 5.40 -26.37
CA GLU A 480 19.63 4.58 -25.81
C GLU A 480 19.07 3.71 -24.68
N LEU A 481 18.99 2.40 -24.93
CA LEU A 481 18.44 1.44 -23.95
C LEU A 481 19.49 0.96 -22.94
N VAL A 482 20.75 1.40 -23.07
CA VAL A 482 21.84 1.05 -22.15
C VAL A 482 21.51 1.62 -20.76
N GLY A 483 21.51 0.76 -19.74
CA GLY A 483 21.18 1.14 -18.36
C GLY A 483 19.69 1.10 -18.02
N VAL A 484 18.80 0.81 -18.97
CA VAL A 484 17.37 0.61 -18.69
C VAL A 484 17.17 -0.73 -17.98
N LYS A 485 16.86 -0.68 -16.68
CA LYS A 485 16.72 -1.89 -15.83
C LYS A 485 15.53 -2.78 -16.20
N ASN A 486 14.47 -2.22 -16.79
CA ASN A 486 13.25 -2.95 -17.15
C ASN A 486 12.71 -2.46 -18.49
N ILE A 487 13.16 -3.12 -19.56
CA ILE A 487 12.83 -2.74 -20.94
C ILE A 487 11.34 -2.95 -21.28
N PRO A 488 10.65 -4.05 -20.89
CA PRO A 488 9.20 -4.18 -21.09
C PRO A 488 8.41 -2.99 -20.51
N ALA A 489 8.72 -2.59 -19.27
CA ALA A 489 8.07 -1.45 -18.63
C ALA A 489 8.36 -0.12 -19.35
N TYR A 490 9.56 0.02 -19.90
CA TYR A 490 9.95 1.19 -20.69
C TYR A 490 9.16 1.28 -22.00
N ILE A 491 9.07 0.18 -22.76
CA ILE A 491 8.27 0.09 -23.99
C ILE A 491 6.79 0.40 -23.66
N MET A 492 6.26 -0.20 -22.59
CA MET A 492 4.92 0.11 -22.10
C MET A 492 4.71 1.59 -21.75
N GLY A 493 5.72 2.26 -21.21
CA GLY A 493 5.70 3.70 -20.94
C GLY A 493 5.52 4.53 -22.21
N ILE A 494 6.19 4.15 -23.30
CA ILE A 494 6.03 4.78 -24.62
C ILE A 494 4.63 4.49 -25.16
N ILE A 495 4.20 3.22 -25.19
CA ILE A 495 2.84 2.83 -25.63
C ILE A 495 1.76 3.65 -24.92
N ASN A 496 1.82 3.75 -23.59
CA ASN A 496 0.85 4.50 -22.79
C ASN A 496 0.86 6.01 -23.08
N ARG A 497 1.93 6.56 -23.65
CA ARG A 497 2.01 7.97 -24.07
C ARG A 497 1.22 8.18 -25.36
N TYR A 498 1.39 7.30 -26.35
CA TYR A 498 0.63 7.31 -27.61
C TYR A 498 -0.87 7.09 -27.35
N LYS A 499 -1.23 6.13 -26.49
CA LYS A 499 -2.64 5.91 -26.07
C LYS A 499 -3.31 7.13 -25.44
N ARG A 500 -2.53 8.04 -24.84
CA ARG A 500 -3.03 9.28 -24.21
C ARG A 500 -3.14 10.45 -25.20
N GLY A 501 -2.75 10.27 -26.46
CA GLY A 501 -2.73 11.34 -27.45
C GLY A 501 -1.74 12.46 -27.10
N VAL A 502 -0.75 12.20 -26.24
CA VAL A 502 0.26 13.19 -25.91
C VAL A 502 1.22 13.27 -27.09
N SER A 503 1.04 14.31 -27.91
CA SER A 503 1.89 14.61 -29.06
C SER A 503 3.36 14.61 -28.68
N ARG A 504 4.18 14.10 -29.60
CA ARG A 504 5.64 13.95 -29.47
C ARG A 504 6.31 15.22 -28.93
N PRO A 505 7.41 15.08 -28.18
CA PRO A 505 8.41 16.14 -28.17
C PRO A 505 8.90 16.29 -29.61
N SER A 506 8.66 17.46 -30.25
CA SER A 506 9.29 17.77 -31.53
C SER A 506 10.80 17.76 -31.31
N TYR A 507 11.49 16.82 -31.96
CA TYR A 507 12.93 16.73 -32.01
C TYR A 507 13.42 17.13 -33.39
#